data_AF-A0A6G0WLI7-F1
#
_entry.id   AF-A0A6G0WLI7-F1
#
_cell.length_a   1.000
_cell.length_b   1.000
_cell.length_c   1.000
_cell.angle_alpha   90.00
_cell.angle_beta   90.00
_cell.angle_gamma   90.00
#
_symmetry.space_group_name_H-M   'P 1'
#
loop_
_entity.id
_entity.type
_entity.pdbx_description
1 polymer ?
#
loop_
_entity_poly.entity_id
_entity_poly.type
_entity_poly.pdbx_seq_one_letter_code
_entity_poly.pdbx_strand_id
1 'polypeptide(L)'
;MKKNVYGNIEDLVVNVVLVTPSGTMTRSCSVPRVSMGPDTLQMAMGSEGLFGVVTRVVFRIRPAPEFQMYDSILFPTFDDGVRAMYDVTRAKCIPASIRLLDNTQFQLGQALKPMASNPLTANLVSMATKAYVTKIKGFDVNTMCGMTLLFEGNKDEALRHQKQIHAIAAKHGGMVGGAENGKRGYFLTYVIAYIRDFVMNYYFLCDSFETAVPWNNVTAFIANIRQEIETGVARNPVVQVKPIVMCRVTQVYETGACVYVYYGVNFYGVDDPLKLFFSIEQACVEVMLRHGAALSHHHGIGKHRKKWLPQVLSTPSLKAIQGIKNAIDPTNVFSTNNIIDT
;
A
#
# COMPACT_ATOMS: atom_id res chain seq x y z
N MET A 1 -3.80 -1.21 -7.32
CA MET A 1 -3.14 0.00 -7.88
C MET A 1 -4.14 1.03 -8.38
N LYS A 2 -5.05 0.67 -9.29
CA LYS A 2 -5.95 1.60 -9.99
C LYS A 2 -7.38 1.65 -9.42
N LYS A 3 -7.52 1.42 -8.11
CA LYS A 3 -8.83 1.20 -7.47
C LYS A 3 -9.74 2.42 -7.55
N ASN A 4 -9.18 3.62 -7.73
CA ASN A 4 -9.96 4.85 -7.84
C ASN A 4 -10.89 4.86 -9.08
N VAL A 5 -10.55 4.10 -10.13
CA VAL A 5 -11.36 4.00 -11.35
C VAL A 5 -12.17 2.70 -11.40
N TYR A 6 -11.59 1.59 -10.93
CA TYR A 6 -12.19 0.26 -11.08
C TYR A 6 -12.82 -0.30 -9.80
N GLY A 7 -12.54 0.29 -8.63
CA GLY A 7 -12.84 -0.29 -7.34
C GLY A 7 -11.78 -1.30 -6.86
N ASN A 8 -11.93 -1.72 -5.61
CA ASN A 8 -11.24 -2.87 -5.05
C ASN A 8 -11.95 -4.18 -5.47
N ILE A 9 -11.51 -5.32 -4.94
CA ILE A 9 -12.04 -6.62 -5.37
C ILE A 9 -13.53 -6.76 -5.01
N GLU A 10 -13.94 -6.23 -3.85
CA GLU A 10 -15.31 -6.21 -3.35
C GLU A 10 -16.27 -5.38 -4.23
N ASP A 11 -15.75 -4.39 -4.96
CA ASP A 11 -16.53 -3.58 -5.91
C ASP A 11 -16.66 -4.28 -7.28
N LEU A 12 -15.63 -5.05 -7.65
CA LEU A 12 -15.51 -5.71 -8.95
C LEU A 12 -16.27 -7.04 -9.02
N VAL A 13 -16.34 -7.79 -7.92
CA VAL A 13 -17.01 -9.09 -7.86
C VAL A 13 -18.54 -8.89 -7.85
N VAL A 14 -19.21 -9.49 -8.83
CA VAL A 14 -20.68 -9.47 -8.94
C VAL A 14 -21.30 -10.76 -8.39
N ASN A 15 -20.67 -11.90 -8.66
CA ASN A 15 -21.15 -13.23 -8.23
C ASN A 15 -19.96 -14.20 -8.11
N VAL A 16 -20.10 -15.20 -7.24
CA VAL A 16 -19.07 -16.20 -6.92
C VAL A 16 -19.72 -17.59 -6.86
N VAL A 17 -18.99 -18.59 -7.32
CA VAL A 17 -19.27 -20.01 -7.04
C VAL A 17 -18.19 -20.51 -6.09
N LEU A 18 -18.60 -20.83 -4.86
CA LEU A 18 -17.74 -21.34 -3.79
C LEU A 18 -18.13 -22.78 -3.48
N VAL A 19 -17.21 -23.72 -3.74
CA VAL A 19 -17.40 -25.13 -3.41
C VAL A 19 -16.93 -25.36 -1.97
N THR A 20 -17.83 -25.81 -1.10
CA THR A 20 -17.55 -26.15 0.30
C THR A 20 -17.87 -27.64 0.56
N PRO A 21 -17.44 -28.22 1.69
CA PRO A 21 -17.76 -29.61 2.04
C PRO A 21 -19.26 -29.88 2.23
N SER A 22 -20.05 -28.87 2.60
CA SER A 22 -21.51 -28.98 2.76
C SER A 22 -22.30 -28.72 1.47
N GLY A 23 -21.66 -28.26 0.40
CA GLY A 23 -22.31 -28.00 -0.88
C GLY A 23 -21.71 -26.81 -1.63
N THR A 24 -22.32 -26.45 -2.76
CA THR A 24 -21.89 -25.30 -3.55
C THR A 24 -22.71 -24.07 -3.19
N MET A 25 -22.04 -23.03 -2.70
CA MET A 25 -22.64 -21.71 -2.46
C MET A 25 -22.55 -20.87 -3.73
N THR A 26 -23.71 -20.39 -4.21
CA THR A 26 -23.79 -19.49 -5.36
C THR A 26 -25.12 -18.74 -5.37
N ARG A 27 -25.21 -17.67 -6.16
CA ARG A 27 -26.48 -17.00 -6.49
C ARG A 27 -26.97 -17.44 -7.86
N SER A 28 -28.28 -17.56 -7.98
CA SER A 28 -28.97 -17.89 -9.24
C SER A 28 -28.85 -16.79 -10.31
N CYS A 29 -28.63 -15.54 -9.91
CA CYS A 29 -28.55 -14.41 -10.82
C CYS A 29 -27.30 -13.55 -10.60
N SER A 30 -26.83 -12.91 -11.68
CA SER A 30 -25.72 -11.96 -11.69
C SER A 30 -26.25 -10.56 -12.01
N VAL A 31 -26.98 -9.98 -11.05
CA VAL A 31 -27.60 -8.66 -11.18
C VAL A 31 -26.77 -7.56 -10.47
N PRO A 32 -26.94 -6.27 -10.81
CA PRO A 32 -26.06 -5.21 -10.33
C PRO A 32 -26.06 -5.00 -8.81
N ARG A 33 -27.20 -5.27 -8.15
CA ARG A 33 -27.40 -5.11 -6.70
C ARG A 33 -28.58 -5.97 -6.24
N VAL A 34 -28.51 -6.53 -5.04
CA VAL A 34 -29.57 -7.34 -4.41
C VAL A 34 -29.89 -6.88 -3.00
N SER A 35 -31.05 -7.27 -2.47
CA SER A 35 -31.43 -7.12 -1.06
C SER A 35 -32.19 -8.39 -0.65
N MET A 36 -31.44 -9.41 -0.24
CA MET A 36 -31.94 -10.76 0.03
C MET A 36 -31.45 -11.29 1.39
N GLY A 37 -31.35 -10.40 2.39
CA GLY A 37 -30.69 -10.67 3.66
C GLY A 37 -29.17 -10.46 3.60
N PRO A 38 -28.40 -10.98 4.58
CA PRO A 38 -26.95 -10.92 4.59
C PRO A 38 -26.35 -11.52 3.33
N ASP A 39 -25.38 -10.82 2.74
CA ASP A 39 -24.71 -11.30 1.54
C ASP A 39 -23.76 -12.45 1.89
N THR A 40 -24.22 -13.68 1.68
CA THR A 40 -23.43 -14.88 1.94
C THR A 40 -22.22 -15.04 1.03
N LEU A 41 -22.18 -14.36 -0.13
CA LEU A 41 -21.01 -14.40 -1.02
C LEU A 41 -19.90 -13.45 -0.56
N GLN A 42 -20.21 -12.44 0.28
CA GLN A 42 -19.18 -11.65 0.95
C GLN A 42 -18.29 -12.53 1.83
N MET A 43 -18.82 -13.65 2.34
CA MET A 43 -18.04 -14.61 3.13
C MET A 43 -16.91 -15.25 2.32
N ALA A 44 -17.03 -15.33 0.99
CA ALA A 44 -15.94 -15.85 0.15
C ALA A 44 -14.74 -14.87 0.12
N MET A 45 -15.00 -13.57 0.17
CA MET A 45 -13.98 -12.53 0.16
C MET A 45 -13.34 -12.39 1.53
N GLY A 46 -12.00 -12.38 1.57
CA GLY A 46 -11.26 -12.39 2.83
C GLY A 46 -11.35 -13.71 3.60
N SER A 47 -11.91 -14.79 3.01
CA SER A 47 -11.96 -16.11 3.66
C SER A 47 -10.59 -16.76 3.82
N GLU A 48 -9.60 -16.37 3.01
CA GLU A 48 -8.24 -16.92 3.05
C GLU A 48 -8.17 -18.45 3.02
N GLY A 49 -9.08 -19.06 2.25
CA GLY A 49 -9.20 -20.51 2.10
C GLY A 49 -9.86 -21.23 3.28
N LEU A 50 -10.48 -20.50 4.21
CA LEU A 50 -11.12 -21.06 5.41
C LEU A 50 -12.39 -21.88 5.10
N PHE A 51 -13.11 -21.51 4.03
CA PHE A 51 -14.48 -21.99 3.78
C PHE A 51 -14.63 -22.93 2.58
N GLY A 52 -13.70 -22.90 1.62
CA GLY A 52 -13.87 -23.63 0.36
C GLY A 52 -12.95 -23.17 -0.76
N VAL A 53 -13.21 -23.69 -1.97
CA VAL A 53 -12.54 -23.28 -3.21
C VAL A 53 -13.47 -22.43 -4.06
N VAL A 54 -13.03 -21.21 -4.40
CA VAL A 54 -13.69 -20.38 -5.42
C VAL A 54 -13.38 -20.95 -6.80
N THR A 55 -14.40 -21.41 -7.53
CA THR A 55 -14.24 -22.05 -8.84
C THR A 55 -14.72 -21.19 -10.01
N ARG A 56 -15.61 -20.22 -9.76
CA ARG A 56 -16.07 -19.26 -10.78
C ARG A 56 -16.33 -17.91 -10.14
N VAL A 57 -15.95 -16.84 -10.84
CA VAL A 57 -16.25 -15.45 -10.45
C VAL A 57 -16.80 -14.70 -11.65
N VAL A 58 -17.81 -13.87 -11.42
CA VAL A 58 -18.32 -12.91 -12.39
C VAL A 58 -17.78 -11.53 -12.02
N PHE A 59 -16.99 -10.94 -12.89
CA PHE A 59 -16.37 -9.63 -12.68
C PHE A 59 -17.05 -8.52 -13.48
N ARG A 60 -17.06 -7.32 -12.92
CA ARG A 60 -17.24 -6.10 -13.69
C ARG A 60 -16.02 -5.89 -14.58
N ILE A 61 -16.26 -5.63 -15.86
CA ILE A 61 -15.22 -5.23 -16.82
C ILE A 61 -15.50 -3.83 -17.34
N ARG A 62 -14.46 -3.18 -17.86
CA ARG A 62 -14.52 -1.88 -18.51
C ARG A 62 -13.83 -1.96 -19.87
N PRO A 63 -14.21 -1.12 -20.84
CA PRO A 63 -13.40 -0.94 -22.05
C PRO A 63 -11.96 -0.57 -21.69
N ALA A 64 -11.02 -0.96 -22.55
CA ALA A 64 -9.64 -0.52 -22.42
C ALA A 64 -9.58 1.03 -22.51
N PRO A 65 -8.76 1.69 -21.69
CA PRO A 65 -8.66 3.15 -21.73
C PRO A 65 -8.01 3.61 -23.03
N GLU A 66 -8.65 4.57 -23.72
CA GLU A 66 -8.14 5.15 -24.97
C GLU A 66 -6.93 6.07 -24.77
N PHE A 67 -6.81 6.65 -23.56
CA PHE A 67 -5.74 7.55 -23.19
C PHE A 67 -5.12 7.13 -21.85
N GLN A 68 -3.80 7.24 -21.75
CA GLN A 68 -3.05 7.05 -20.52
C GLN A 68 -1.94 8.10 -20.42
N MET A 69 -1.78 8.68 -19.22
CA MET A 69 -0.78 9.72 -18.96
C MET A 69 -0.19 9.55 -17.58
N TYR A 70 1.13 9.74 -17.49
CA TYR A 70 1.87 9.77 -16.24
C TYR A 70 2.22 11.19 -15.85
N ASP A 71 2.36 11.44 -14.56
CA ASP A 71 2.86 12.70 -14.04
C ASP A 71 3.54 12.51 -12.68
N SER A 72 4.27 13.52 -12.23
CA SER A 72 4.80 13.53 -10.87
C SER A 72 4.85 14.94 -10.29
N ILE A 73 4.86 15.04 -8.97
CA ILE A 73 4.93 16.29 -8.22
C ILE A 73 5.94 16.12 -7.08
N LEU A 74 6.80 17.11 -6.89
CA LEU A 74 7.70 17.20 -5.74
C LEU A 74 7.08 18.11 -4.68
N PHE A 75 7.18 17.72 -3.42
CA PHE A 75 6.77 18.55 -2.28
C PHE A 75 7.96 18.85 -1.36
N PRO A 76 7.94 19.97 -0.62
CA PRO A 76 9.00 20.31 0.33
C PRO A 76 9.14 19.29 1.46
N THR A 77 8.01 18.81 1.98
CA THR A 77 7.97 17.78 3.04
C THR A 77 6.93 16.72 2.73
N PHE A 78 7.02 15.57 3.41
CA PHE A 78 6.00 14.52 3.31
C PHE A 78 4.62 15.00 3.76
N ASP A 79 4.54 15.84 4.79
CA ASP A 79 3.28 16.37 5.32
C ASP A 79 2.56 17.29 4.33
N ASP A 80 3.32 18.09 3.57
CA ASP A 80 2.77 18.88 2.46
C ASP A 80 2.11 17.98 1.41
N GLY A 81 2.77 16.87 1.06
CA GLY A 81 2.23 15.87 0.16
C GLY A 81 0.97 15.19 0.69
N VAL A 82 0.94 14.83 1.98
CA VAL A 82 -0.24 14.21 2.62
C VAL A 82 -1.42 15.17 2.60
N ARG A 83 -1.21 16.45 2.93
CA ARG A 83 -2.26 17.49 2.87
C ARG A 83 -2.77 17.70 1.45
N ALA A 84 -1.88 17.70 0.45
CA ALA A 84 -2.28 17.76 -0.94
C ALA A 84 -3.11 16.55 -1.38
N MET A 85 -2.74 15.33 -0.98
CA MET A 85 -3.53 14.12 -1.27
C MET A 85 -4.92 14.15 -0.62
N TYR A 86 -5.02 14.67 0.61
CA TYR A 86 -6.29 14.89 1.29
C TYR A 86 -7.19 15.84 0.50
N ASP A 87 -6.66 16.98 0.06
CA ASP A 87 -7.42 17.97 -0.71
C ASP A 87 -7.82 17.46 -2.10
N VAL A 88 -6.94 16.70 -2.79
CA VAL A 88 -7.27 16.01 -4.05
C VAL A 88 -8.44 15.04 -3.86
N THR A 89 -8.43 14.31 -2.73
CA THR A 89 -9.50 13.38 -2.37
C THR A 89 -10.82 14.10 -2.14
N ARG A 90 -10.81 15.20 -1.39
CA ARG A 90 -12.00 16.02 -1.12
C ARG A 90 -12.54 16.73 -2.36
N ALA A 91 -11.65 17.15 -3.27
CA ALA A 91 -12.02 17.76 -4.55
C ALA A 91 -12.58 16.74 -5.55
N LYS A 92 -12.55 15.43 -5.24
CA LYS A 92 -13.02 14.33 -6.09
C LYS A 92 -12.36 14.31 -7.48
N CYS A 93 -11.11 14.77 -7.57
CA CYS A 93 -10.32 14.78 -8.80
C CYS A 93 -9.18 13.74 -8.73
N ILE A 94 -9.40 12.63 -8.01
CA ILE A 94 -8.40 11.59 -7.79
C ILE A 94 -8.10 10.90 -9.14
N PRO A 95 -6.82 10.76 -9.54
CA PRO A 95 -6.48 10.06 -10.77
C PRO A 95 -6.63 8.54 -10.59
N ALA A 96 -6.45 7.76 -11.67
CA ALA A 96 -6.51 6.31 -11.62
C ALA A 96 -5.57 5.73 -10.56
N SER A 97 -4.37 6.30 -10.40
CA SER A 97 -3.51 6.05 -9.25
C SER A 97 -2.76 7.32 -8.83
N ILE A 98 -2.61 7.50 -7.52
CA ILE A 98 -1.85 8.57 -6.86
C ILE A 98 -1.05 7.93 -5.73
N ARG A 99 0.26 8.19 -5.66
CA ARG A 99 1.14 7.60 -4.64
C ARG A 99 2.15 8.63 -4.16
N LEU A 100 2.25 8.84 -2.85
CA LEU A 100 3.23 9.74 -2.24
C LEU A 100 4.33 8.93 -1.57
N LEU A 101 5.56 9.10 -2.04
CA LEU A 101 6.75 8.39 -1.58
C LEU A 101 7.53 9.30 -0.65
N ASP A 102 7.96 8.80 0.51
CA ASP A 102 8.85 9.55 1.41
C ASP A 102 10.23 9.85 0.79
N ASN A 103 11.03 10.66 1.49
CA ASN A 103 12.34 11.07 1.00
C ASN A 103 13.27 9.87 0.73
N THR A 104 13.33 8.90 1.64
CA THR A 104 14.18 7.70 1.49
C THR A 104 13.81 6.92 0.22
N GLN A 105 12.52 6.69 -0.02
CA GLN A 105 12.07 5.99 -1.21
C GLN A 105 12.26 6.83 -2.48
N PHE A 106 12.09 8.15 -2.39
CA PHE A 106 12.40 9.06 -3.48
C PHE A 106 13.88 9.00 -3.87
N GLN A 107 14.80 9.04 -2.89
CA GLN A 107 16.24 8.92 -3.10
C GLN A 107 16.62 7.56 -3.72
N LEU A 108 16.02 6.46 -3.24
CA LEU A 108 16.21 5.14 -3.85
C LEU A 108 15.79 5.14 -5.33
N GLY A 109 14.66 5.76 -5.67
CA GLY A 109 14.22 5.93 -7.06
C GLY A 109 15.19 6.76 -7.91
N GLN A 110 15.93 7.71 -7.32
CA GLN A 110 17.00 8.44 -8.02
C GLN A 110 18.26 7.58 -8.22
N ALA A 111 18.62 6.76 -7.24
CA ALA A 111 19.80 5.88 -7.30
C ALA A 111 19.66 4.76 -8.35
N LEU A 112 18.42 4.33 -8.63
CA LEU A 112 18.13 3.31 -9.64
C LEU A 112 17.97 3.85 -11.06
N LYS A 113 18.31 5.13 -11.32
CA LYS A 113 18.27 5.66 -12.68
C LYS A 113 19.36 5.00 -13.53
N PRO A 114 19.04 4.57 -14.78
CA PRO A 114 20.07 4.13 -15.72
C PRO A 114 21.11 5.23 -15.92
N MET A 115 22.38 4.86 -16.07
CA MET A 115 23.41 5.80 -16.48
C MET A 115 23.00 6.41 -17.83
N ALA A 116 23.06 7.73 -17.93
CA ALA A 116 22.69 8.42 -19.14
C ALA A 116 23.64 8.05 -20.30
N SER A 117 23.09 7.93 -21.51
CA SER A 117 23.85 7.65 -22.73
C SER A 117 24.92 8.72 -23.03
N ASN A 118 24.71 9.96 -22.55
CA ASN A 118 25.73 11.01 -22.54
C ASN A 118 25.88 11.57 -21.11
N PRO A 119 26.90 11.09 -20.35
CA PRO A 119 27.09 11.46 -18.94
C PRO A 119 27.29 12.96 -18.71
N LEU A 120 27.93 13.68 -19.63
CA LEU A 120 28.25 15.09 -19.47
C LEU A 120 27.00 15.98 -19.52
N THR A 121 26.12 15.78 -20.49
CA THR A 121 24.87 16.55 -20.63
C THR A 121 23.88 16.22 -19.51
N ALA A 122 23.79 14.95 -19.10
CA ALA A 122 22.96 14.54 -17.97
C ALA A 122 23.49 15.10 -16.64
N ASN A 123 24.82 15.10 -16.48
CA ASN A 123 25.63 15.93 -15.57
C ASN A 123 25.01 17.31 -15.33
N LEU A 124 25.06 18.13 -16.37
CA LEU A 124 24.69 19.53 -16.32
C LEU A 124 23.19 19.75 -16.06
N VAL A 125 22.31 18.99 -16.71
CA VAL A 125 20.85 19.10 -16.51
C VAL A 125 20.46 18.70 -15.08
N SER A 126 21.06 17.64 -14.53
CA SER A 126 20.79 17.21 -13.16
C SER A 126 21.28 18.24 -12.13
N MET A 127 22.45 18.84 -12.35
CA MET A 127 22.98 19.91 -11.50
C MET A 127 22.11 21.16 -11.56
N ALA A 128 21.69 21.59 -12.76
CA ALA A 128 20.81 22.75 -12.93
C ALA A 128 19.43 22.52 -12.29
N THR A 129 18.85 21.33 -12.47
CA THR A 129 17.58 20.95 -11.83
C THR A 129 17.73 20.91 -10.32
N LYS A 130 18.81 20.31 -9.81
CA LYS A 130 19.09 20.26 -8.37
C LYS A 130 19.26 21.67 -7.81
N ALA A 131 20.03 22.53 -8.48
CA ALA A 131 20.22 23.92 -8.08
C ALA A 131 18.92 24.73 -8.12
N TYR A 132 18.06 24.52 -9.11
CA TYR A 132 16.76 25.16 -9.17
C TYR A 132 15.86 24.73 -8.00
N VAL A 133 15.77 23.43 -7.75
CA VAL A 133 14.98 22.86 -6.66
C VAL A 133 15.49 23.33 -5.30
N THR A 134 16.81 23.32 -5.07
CA THR A 134 17.37 23.61 -3.75
C THR A 134 17.63 25.10 -3.52
N LYS A 135 18.13 25.83 -4.51
CA LYS A 135 18.52 27.25 -4.35
C LYS A 135 17.42 28.23 -4.75
N ILE A 136 16.57 27.90 -5.71
CA ILE A 136 15.51 28.80 -6.18
C ILE A 136 14.17 28.49 -5.52
N LYS A 137 13.83 27.20 -5.38
CA LYS A 137 12.60 26.76 -4.70
C LYS A 137 12.80 26.49 -3.20
N GLY A 138 14.05 26.41 -2.73
CA GLY A 138 14.36 26.25 -1.31
C GLY A 138 14.05 24.86 -0.75
N PHE A 139 13.92 23.83 -1.59
CA PHE A 139 13.63 22.47 -1.12
C PHE A 139 14.87 21.87 -0.47
N ASP A 140 14.70 21.25 0.69
CA ASP A 140 15.75 20.46 1.32
C ASP A 140 15.76 19.04 0.74
N VAL A 141 16.93 18.61 0.28
CA VAL A 141 17.14 17.29 -0.32
C VAL A 141 16.89 16.12 0.64
N ASN A 142 16.93 16.38 1.94
CA ASN A 142 16.73 15.37 2.98
C ASN A 142 15.26 15.22 3.42
N THR A 143 14.39 16.16 3.02
CA THR A 143 12.97 16.16 3.43
C THR A 143 12.01 16.15 2.24
N MET A 144 12.46 16.62 1.06
CA MET A 144 11.64 16.64 -0.14
C MET A 144 11.14 15.25 -0.51
N CYS A 145 9.93 15.17 -1.04
CA CYS A 145 9.30 13.90 -1.35
C CYS A 145 8.65 13.94 -2.73
N GLY A 146 8.30 12.76 -3.26
CA GLY A 146 7.78 12.63 -4.61
C GLY A 146 6.40 12.00 -4.63
N MET A 147 5.48 12.57 -5.40
CA MET A 147 4.17 12.01 -5.70
C MET A 147 4.12 11.55 -7.16
N THR A 148 3.69 10.33 -7.42
CA THR A 148 3.48 9.80 -8.77
C THR A 148 1.99 9.69 -9.08
N LEU A 149 1.64 10.01 -10.32
CA LEU A 149 0.27 10.09 -10.81
C LEU A 149 0.14 9.28 -12.10
N LEU A 150 -0.97 8.55 -12.21
CA LEU A 150 -1.39 7.85 -13.42
C LEU A 150 -2.84 8.18 -13.71
N PHE A 151 -3.09 8.77 -14.86
CA PHE A 151 -4.40 9.04 -15.42
C PHE A 151 -4.67 8.07 -16.55
N GLU A 152 -5.90 7.60 -16.68
CA GLU A 152 -6.32 6.83 -17.84
C GLU A 152 -7.83 6.99 -18.07
N GLY A 153 -8.30 6.71 -19.28
CA GLY A 153 -9.71 6.83 -19.67
C GLY A 153 -9.91 7.96 -20.67
N ASN A 154 -10.84 8.87 -20.40
CA ASN A 154 -11.11 10.02 -21.27
C ASN A 154 -10.00 11.09 -21.15
N LYS A 155 -9.48 11.55 -22.29
CA LYS A 155 -8.36 12.50 -22.35
C LYS A 155 -8.70 13.85 -21.71
N ASP A 156 -9.86 14.43 -22.01
CA ASP A 156 -10.23 15.77 -21.54
C ASP A 156 -10.46 15.77 -20.02
N GLU A 157 -11.07 14.71 -19.50
CA GLU A 157 -11.21 14.51 -18.06
C GLU A 157 -9.85 14.35 -17.37
N ALA A 158 -8.95 13.54 -17.95
CA ALA A 158 -7.59 13.36 -17.42
C ALA A 158 -6.82 14.68 -17.34
N LEU A 159 -6.85 15.50 -18.41
CA LEU A 159 -6.20 16.81 -18.44
C LEU A 159 -6.81 17.80 -17.46
N ARG A 160 -8.14 17.77 -17.30
CA ARG A 160 -8.85 18.59 -16.31
C ARG A 160 -8.45 18.21 -14.88
N HIS A 161 -8.45 16.92 -14.55
CA HIS A 161 -8.03 16.46 -13.22
C HIS A 161 -6.55 16.76 -12.97
N GLN A 162 -5.67 16.59 -13.96
CA GLN A 162 -4.27 16.97 -13.84
C GLN A 162 -4.12 18.46 -13.47
N LYS A 163 -4.79 19.36 -14.20
CA LYS A 163 -4.75 20.80 -13.92
C LYS A 163 -5.26 21.13 -12.51
N GLN A 164 -6.33 20.46 -12.06
CA GLN A 164 -6.86 20.62 -10.70
C GLN A 164 -5.87 20.13 -9.63
N ILE A 165 -5.25 18.96 -9.84
CA ILE A 165 -4.24 18.41 -8.93
C ILE A 165 -3.02 19.33 -8.87
N HIS A 166 -2.56 19.88 -9.99
CA HIS A 166 -1.46 20.86 -10.00
C HIS A 166 -1.80 22.11 -9.21
N ALA A 167 -3.01 22.64 -9.37
CA ALA A 167 -3.47 23.81 -8.62
C ALA A 167 -3.57 23.53 -7.10
N ILE A 168 -4.01 22.33 -6.71
CA ILE A 168 -4.03 21.89 -5.30
C ILE A 168 -2.60 21.74 -4.78
N ALA A 169 -1.74 21.04 -5.53
CA ALA A 169 -0.36 20.82 -5.15
C ALA A 169 0.39 22.14 -4.95
N ALA A 170 0.19 23.12 -5.83
CA ALA A 170 0.82 24.44 -5.70
C ALA A 170 0.47 25.16 -4.39
N LYS A 171 -0.75 24.97 -3.85
CA LYS A 171 -1.15 25.53 -2.54
C LYS A 171 -0.37 24.92 -1.37
N HIS A 172 0.12 23.69 -1.54
CA HIS A 172 0.97 22.96 -0.59
C HIS A 172 2.45 23.03 -0.96
N GLY A 173 2.87 24.03 -1.76
CA GLY A 173 4.27 24.20 -2.17
C GLY A 173 4.76 23.18 -3.20
N GLY A 174 3.87 22.38 -3.77
CA GLY A 174 4.19 21.35 -4.75
C GLY A 174 4.65 21.92 -6.09
N MET A 175 5.62 21.25 -6.71
CA MET A 175 6.18 21.58 -8.02
C MET A 175 6.06 20.38 -8.96
N VAL A 176 5.63 20.60 -10.21
CA VAL A 176 5.55 19.54 -11.22
C VAL A 176 6.93 18.92 -11.45
N GLY A 177 7.02 17.61 -11.26
CA GLY A 177 8.23 16.80 -11.41
C GLY A 177 8.34 16.06 -12.75
N GLY A 178 7.29 16.10 -13.56
CA GLY A 178 7.26 15.60 -14.95
C GLY A 178 6.89 14.13 -15.10
N ALA A 179 6.36 13.81 -16.28
CA ALA A 179 5.79 12.50 -16.64
C ALA A 179 6.77 11.33 -16.56
N GLU A 180 8.04 11.53 -16.95
CA GLU A 180 9.06 10.47 -16.92
C GLU A 180 9.32 9.94 -15.50
N ASN A 181 9.35 10.82 -14.50
CA ASN A 181 9.51 10.41 -13.10
C ASN A 181 8.27 9.63 -12.61
N GLY A 182 7.07 10.06 -13.02
CA GLY A 182 5.83 9.33 -12.77
C GLY A 182 5.88 7.91 -13.33
N LYS A 183 6.14 7.80 -14.64
CA LYS A 183 6.24 6.53 -15.36
C LYS A 183 7.26 5.57 -14.75
N ARG A 184 8.45 6.08 -14.40
CA ARG A 184 9.49 5.29 -13.73
C ARG A 184 9.03 4.76 -12.37
N GLY A 185 8.38 5.59 -11.56
CA GLY A 185 7.85 5.17 -10.26
C GLY A 185 6.83 4.05 -10.37
N TYR A 186 5.98 4.05 -11.40
CA TYR A 186 5.08 2.92 -11.69
C TYR A 186 5.83 1.68 -12.15
N PHE A 187 6.80 1.82 -13.05
CA PHE A 187 7.61 0.68 -13.52
C PHE A 187 8.35 -0.02 -12.37
N LEU A 188 8.94 0.76 -11.45
CA LEU A 188 9.69 0.22 -10.32
C LEU A 188 8.84 -0.68 -9.41
N THR A 189 7.51 -0.52 -9.39
CA THR A 189 6.63 -1.39 -8.58
C THR A 189 6.63 -2.86 -9.00
N TYR A 190 7.01 -3.17 -10.24
CA TYR A 190 7.14 -4.55 -10.71
C TYR A 190 8.52 -5.16 -10.41
N VAL A 191 9.49 -4.34 -10.03
CA VAL A 191 10.90 -4.76 -9.88
C VAL A 191 11.33 -4.83 -8.41
N ILE A 192 10.71 -4.05 -7.52
CA ILE A 192 11.09 -3.97 -6.10
C ILE A 192 11.15 -5.35 -5.42
N ALA A 193 10.28 -6.29 -5.78
CA ALA A 193 10.28 -7.63 -5.19
C ALA A 193 11.61 -8.39 -5.43
N TYR A 194 12.26 -8.18 -6.58
CA TYR A 194 13.54 -8.81 -6.91
C TYR A 194 14.73 -8.19 -6.16
N ILE A 195 14.59 -6.94 -5.69
CA ILE A 195 15.61 -6.30 -4.87
C ILE A 195 15.80 -7.08 -3.57
N ARG A 196 14.72 -7.64 -2.99
CA ARG A 196 14.79 -8.47 -1.78
C ARG A 196 15.78 -9.62 -1.94
N ASP A 197 15.59 -10.43 -2.97
CA ASP A 197 16.44 -11.62 -3.20
C ASP A 197 17.90 -11.21 -3.48
N PHE A 198 18.11 -10.09 -4.19
CA PHE A 198 19.44 -9.53 -4.40
C PHE A 198 20.12 -9.12 -3.08
N VAL A 199 19.47 -8.30 -2.25
CA VAL A 199 20.07 -7.76 -1.02
C VAL A 199 20.24 -8.83 0.08
N MET A 200 19.45 -9.91 0.04
CA MET A 200 19.62 -11.07 0.93
C MET A 200 20.97 -11.79 0.72
N ASN A 201 21.58 -11.69 -0.47
CA ASN A 201 22.95 -12.19 -0.71
C ASN A 201 24.03 -11.37 0.03
N TYR A 202 23.65 -10.21 0.59
CA TYR A 202 24.55 -9.26 1.25
C TYR A 202 24.12 -8.98 2.69
N TYR A 203 23.61 -10.00 3.39
CA TYR A 203 23.20 -9.94 4.79
C TYR A 203 22.14 -8.88 5.09
N PHE A 204 21.29 -8.55 4.12
CA PHE A 204 20.21 -7.59 4.31
C PHE A 204 18.85 -8.28 4.18
N LEU A 205 18.10 -8.30 5.29
CA LEU A 205 16.74 -8.83 5.30
C LEU A 205 15.77 -7.65 5.20
N CYS A 206 14.83 -7.72 4.27
CA CYS A 206 13.82 -6.68 4.10
C CYS A 206 12.46 -7.27 3.77
N ASP A 207 11.43 -6.58 4.20
CA ASP A 207 10.04 -6.92 3.89
C ASP A 207 9.19 -5.65 3.89
N SER A 208 7.92 -5.84 3.59
CA SER A 208 6.93 -4.79 3.64
C SER A 208 5.68 -5.20 4.40
N PHE A 209 5.08 -4.22 5.05
CA PHE A 209 3.76 -4.33 5.63
C PHE A 209 2.95 -3.08 5.33
N GLU A 210 1.67 -3.13 5.66
CA GLU A 210 0.70 -2.16 5.20
C GLU A 210 -0.48 -2.07 6.15
N THR A 211 -1.16 -0.92 6.10
CA THR A 211 -2.36 -0.66 6.88
C THR A 211 -3.19 0.45 6.23
N ALA A 212 -4.43 0.61 6.71
CA ALA A 212 -5.24 1.80 6.47
C ALA A 212 -5.31 2.63 7.76
N VAL A 213 -5.13 3.94 7.63
CA VAL A 213 -5.12 4.90 8.75
C VAL A 213 -6.07 6.06 8.44
N PRO A 214 -6.85 6.55 9.42
CA PRO A 214 -7.61 7.79 9.27
C PRO A 214 -6.71 8.99 8.92
N TRP A 215 -7.23 9.94 8.15
CA TRP A 215 -6.44 11.08 7.65
C TRP A 215 -5.72 11.88 8.73
N ASN A 216 -6.37 12.12 9.87
CA ASN A 216 -5.82 12.89 10.98
C ASN A 216 -4.64 12.21 11.69
N ASN A 217 -4.32 10.95 11.35
CA ASN A 217 -3.30 10.17 12.03
C ASN A 217 -2.17 9.66 11.11
N VAL A 218 -2.24 9.91 9.78
CA VAL A 218 -1.26 9.38 8.80
C VAL A 218 0.18 9.79 9.14
N THR A 219 0.43 11.08 9.37
CA THR A 219 1.78 11.60 9.68
C THR A 219 2.32 11.03 10.99
N ALA A 220 1.54 11.13 12.07
CA ALA A 220 1.95 10.66 13.39
C ALA A 220 2.19 9.15 13.40
N PHE A 221 1.34 8.37 12.69
CA PHE A 221 1.52 6.93 12.51
C PHE A 221 2.86 6.61 11.83
N ILE A 222 3.18 7.27 10.71
CA ILE A 222 4.43 7.01 9.97
C ILE A 222 5.66 7.34 10.82
N ALA A 223 5.63 8.45 11.56
CA ALA A 223 6.71 8.83 12.46
C ALA A 223 6.93 7.78 13.57
N ASN A 224 5.85 7.32 14.20
CA ASN A 224 5.92 6.34 15.29
C ASN A 224 6.32 4.95 14.80
N ILE A 225 5.90 4.53 13.60
CA ILE A 225 6.38 3.28 12.98
C ILE A 225 7.88 3.34 12.72
N ARG A 226 8.37 4.46 12.16
CA ARG A 226 9.81 4.64 11.92
C ARG A 226 10.60 4.55 13.22
N GLN A 227 10.13 5.26 14.25
CA GLN A 227 10.75 5.24 15.57
C GLN A 227 10.76 3.82 16.18
N GLU A 228 9.66 3.08 16.08
CA GLU A 228 9.58 1.70 16.62
C GLU A 228 10.56 0.77 15.90
N ILE A 229 10.67 0.86 14.58
CA ILE A 229 11.64 0.06 13.81
C ILE A 229 13.08 0.42 14.20
N GLU A 230 13.42 1.70 14.23
CA GLU A 230 14.76 2.17 14.60
C GLU A 230 15.13 1.76 16.03
N THR A 231 14.19 1.90 16.97
CA THR A 231 14.38 1.48 18.37
C THR A 231 14.51 -0.04 18.48
N GLY A 232 13.66 -0.79 17.78
CA GLY A 232 13.67 -2.25 17.78
C GLY A 232 15.00 -2.82 17.27
N VAL A 233 15.56 -2.23 16.22
CA VAL A 233 16.89 -2.59 15.71
C VAL A 233 17.99 -2.18 16.68
N ALA A 234 17.95 -0.97 17.24
CA ALA A 234 18.96 -0.47 18.17
C ALA A 234 19.07 -1.27 19.48
N ARG A 235 18.04 -2.04 19.85
CA ARG A 235 18.09 -2.96 21.00
C ARG A 235 19.02 -4.15 20.78
N ASN A 236 19.35 -4.49 19.53
CA ASN A 236 20.30 -5.55 19.23
C ASN A 236 21.72 -4.97 19.16
N PRO A 237 22.63 -5.31 20.09
CA PRO A 237 23.96 -4.70 20.16
C PRO A 237 24.89 -5.09 18.99
N VAL A 238 24.54 -6.10 18.20
CA VAL A 238 25.33 -6.54 17.04
C VAL A 238 25.03 -5.69 15.81
N VAL A 239 23.81 -5.16 15.68
CA VAL A 239 23.43 -4.37 14.50
C VAL A 239 24.00 -2.95 14.63
N GLN A 240 25.06 -2.66 13.88
CA GLN A 240 25.75 -1.36 13.92
C GLN A 240 25.21 -0.33 12.94
N VAL A 241 24.40 -0.76 11.96
CA VAL A 241 23.87 0.10 10.89
C VAL A 241 22.39 0.37 11.13
N LYS A 242 21.98 1.63 10.95
CA LYS A 242 20.56 1.99 11.02
C LYS A 242 19.72 1.20 10.01
N PRO A 243 18.49 0.79 10.35
CA PRO A 243 17.62 0.18 9.37
C PRO A 243 17.25 1.16 8.27
N ILE A 244 16.97 0.62 7.09
CA ILE A 244 16.28 1.39 6.05
C ILE A 244 14.79 1.32 6.38
N VAL A 245 14.13 2.47 6.45
CA VAL A 245 12.67 2.56 6.58
C VAL A 245 12.14 3.50 5.51
N MET A 246 11.20 3.00 4.71
CA MET A 246 10.56 3.73 3.63
C MET A 246 9.05 3.61 3.75
N CYS A 247 8.36 4.73 3.79
CA CYS A 247 6.91 4.79 3.84
C CYS A 247 6.36 5.46 2.58
N ARG A 248 5.19 4.99 2.14
CA ARG A 248 4.42 5.68 1.10
C ARG A 248 2.93 5.59 1.35
N VAL A 249 2.21 6.64 0.97
CA VAL A 249 0.76 6.58 0.84
C VAL A 249 0.44 6.01 -0.53
N THR A 250 -0.24 4.87 -0.59
CA THR A 250 -0.47 4.13 -1.84
C THR A 250 -1.89 4.21 -2.37
N GLN A 251 -2.86 4.46 -1.49
CA GLN A 251 -4.28 4.60 -1.81
C GLN A 251 -4.88 5.69 -0.92
N VAL A 252 -5.88 6.38 -1.44
CA VAL A 252 -6.63 7.41 -0.73
C VAL A 252 -8.11 7.04 -0.70
N TYR A 253 -8.78 7.38 0.39
CA TYR A 253 -10.19 7.15 0.63
C TYR A 253 -10.79 8.41 1.23
N GLU A 254 -12.11 8.56 1.19
CA GLU A 254 -12.78 9.70 1.82
C GLU A 254 -12.43 9.81 3.32
N THR A 255 -12.29 8.67 4.02
CA THR A 255 -12.06 8.59 5.46
C THR A 255 -10.59 8.41 5.87
N GLY A 256 -9.69 8.08 4.95
CA GLY A 256 -8.30 7.80 5.31
C GLY A 256 -7.43 7.42 4.13
N ALA A 257 -6.29 6.79 4.42
CA ALA A 257 -5.31 6.42 3.41
C ALA A 257 -4.65 5.07 3.73
N CYS A 258 -4.20 4.38 2.68
CA CYS A 258 -3.35 3.21 2.83
C CYS A 258 -1.89 3.65 2.95
N VAL A 259 -1.26 3.30 4.06
CA VAL A 259 0.18 3.47 4.28
C VAL A 259 0.86 2.13 4.04
N TYR A 260 1.90 2.15 3.22
CA TYR A 260 2.72 0.99 2.89
C TYR A 260 4.14 1.27 3.36
N VAL A 261 4.69 0.35 4.15
CA VAL A 261 5.99 0.47 4.79
C VAL A 261 6.90 -0.62 4.25
N TYR A 262 8.12 -0.26 3.88
CA TYR A 262 9.23 -1.17 3.72
C TYR A 262 10.21 -0.91 4.84
N TYR A 263 10.77 -1.98 5.40
CA TYR A 263 11.93 -1.85 6.26
C TYR A 263 12.94 -2.95 5.97
N GLY A 264 14.21 -2.65 6.25
CA GLY A 264 15.29 -3.60 6.09
C GLY A 264 16.40 -3.42 7.10
N VAL A 265 16.98 -4.54 7.50
CA VAL A 265 17.96 -4.65 8.57
C VAL A 265 19.17 -5.41 8.04
N ASN A 266 20.37 -4.87 8.27
CA ASN A 266 21.60 -5.62 8.06
C ASN A 266 21.77 -6.59 9.24
N PHE A 267 21.78 -7.88 8.94
CA PHE A 267 21.83 -8.94 9.94
C PHE A 267 23.21 -9.59 10.09
N TYR A 268 24.26 -9.01 9.50
CA TYR A 268 25.62 -9.54 9.64
C TYR A 268 26.02 -9.65 11.12
N GLY A 269 26.36 -10.86 11.56
CA GLY A 269 26.73 -11.18 12.94
C GLY A 269 25.55 -11.44 13.89
N VAL A 270 24.29 -11.26 13.46
CA VAL A 270 23.11 -11.55 14.30
C VAL A 270 22.85 -13.06 14.33
N ASP A 271 22.80 -13.65 15.52
CA ASP A 271 22.61 -15.09 15.72
C ASP A 271 21.26 -15.61 15.18
N ASP A 272 20.17 -14.91 15.49
CA ASP A 272 18.81 -15.25 15.03
C ASP A 272 18.16 -14.03 14.33
N PRO A 273 18.46 -13.82 13.04
CA PRO A 273 17.98 -12.65 12.32
C PRO A 273 16.47 -12.66 12.10
N LEU A 274 15.85 -13.84 12.01
CA LEU A 274 14.41 -13.98 11.84
C LEU A 274 13.67 -13.55 13.12
N LYS A 275 14.13 -13.99 14.30
CA LYS A 275 13.55 -13.56 15.58
C LYS A 275 13.65 -12.05 15.77
N LEU A 276 14.80 -11.45 15.43
CA LEU A 276 14.95 -9.99 15.44
C LEU A 276 13.90 -9.34 14.53
N PHE A 277 13.83 -9.77 13.27
CA PHE A 277 12.95 -9.19 12.27
C PHE A 277 11.46 -9.31 12.64
N PHE A 278 11.03 -10.49 13.09
CA PHE A 278 9.65 -10.72 13.54
C PHE A 278 9.32 -9.94 14.81
N SER A 279 10.24 -9.77 15.75
CA SER A 279 9.98 -8.99 16.96
C SER A 279 9.71 -7.52 16.65
N ILE A 280 10.43 -6.95 15.68
CA ILE A 280 10.23 -5.58 15.19
C ILE A 280 8.88 -5.46 14.49
N GLU A 281 8.54 -6.41 13.61
CA GLU A 281 7.26 -6.43 12.92
C GLU A 281 6.08 -6.48 13.91
N GLN A 282 6.17 -7.37 14.91
CA GLN A 282 5.13 -7.50 15.93
C GLN A 282 4.96 -6.20 16.73
N ALA A 283 6.06 -5.52 17.08
CA ALA A 283 6.00 -4.21 17.73
C ALA A 283 5.34 -3.15 16.84
N CYS A 284 5.57 -3.19 15.53
CA CYS A 284 4.88 -2.31 14.57
C CYS A 284 3.37 -2.56 14.52
N VAL A 285 2.91 -3.81 14.65
CA VAL A 285 1.47 -4.11 14.76
C VAL A 285 0.86 -3.48 16.01
N GLU A 286 1.57 -3.47 17.14
CA GLU A 286 1.11 -2.77 18.35
C GLU A 286 0.99 -1.24 18.13
N VAL A 287 1.93 -0.64 17.38
CA VAL A 287 1.82 0.76 16.96
C VAL A 287 0.57 0.97 16.09
N MET A 288 0.30 0.07 15.14
CA MET A 288 -0.91 0.14 14.29
C MET A 288 -2.18 0.18 15.15
N LEU A 289 -2.28 -0.70 16.15
CA LEU A 289 -3.44 -0.77 17.04
C LEU A 289 -3.60 0.50 17.88
N ARG A 290 -2.52 1.04 18.44
CA ARG A 290 -2.55 2.32 19.21
C ARG A 290 -3.01 3.51 18.36
N HIS A 291 -2.75 3.48 17.06
CA HIS A 291 -3.15 4.54 16.13
C HIS A 291 -4.55 4.34 15.52
N GLY A 292 -5.30 3.30 15.95
CA GLY A 292 -6.60 2.98 15.38
C GLY A 292 -6.51 2.60 13.89
N ALA A 293 -5.35 2.08 13.47
CA ALA A 293 -5.13 1.63 12.11
C ALA A 293 -5.69 0.21 11.92
N ALA A 294 -6.07 -0.13 10.68
CA ALA A 294 -6.53 -1.48 10.37
C ALA A 294 -5.39 -2.50 10.53
N LEU A 295 -5.66 -3.72 11.01
CA LEU A 295 -4.63 -4.78 11.04
C LEU A 295 -4.04 -5.08 9.66
N SER A 296 -4.83 -4.89 8.62
CA SER A 296 -4.43 -5.01 7.23
C SER A 296 -5.36 -4.16 6.37
N HIS A 297 -4.83 -3.53 5.32
CA HIS A 297 -5.65 -3.00 4.25
C HIS A 297 -5.78 -3.99 3.08
N HIS A 298 -4.75 -4.82 2.80
CA HIS A 298 -4.84 -5.79 1.69
C HIS A 298 -3.98 -7.06 1.78
N HIS A 299 -3.01 -7.17 2.70
CA HIS A 299 -2.25 -8.43 2.87
C HIS A 299 -3.09 -9.55 3.48
N GLY A 300 -4.14 -9.21 4.24
CA GLY A 300 -4.96 -10.15 5.00
C GLY A 300 -4.42 -10.38 6.41
N ILE A 301 -4.97 -11.41 7.04
CA ILE A 301 -4.70 -11.79 8.42
C ILE A 301 -3.85 -13.07 8.47
N GLY A 302 -4.28 -14.10 7.74
CA GLY A 302 -3.68 -15.42 7.73
C GLY A 302 -3.54 -16.03 9.12
N LYS A 303 -2.44 -16.75 9.31
CA LYS A 303 -1.93 -17.13 10.63
C LYS A 303 -1.12 -16.01 11.28
N HIS A 304 -0.51 -15.17 10.45
CA HIS A 304 0.49 -14.18 10.82
C HIS A 304 -0.06 -13.13 11.79
N ARG A 305 -1.24 -12.57 11.48
CA ARG A 305 -1.88 -11.51 12.29
C ARG A 305 -3.03 -12.01 13.16
N LYS A 306 -3.28 -13.32 13.17
CA LYS A 306 -4.42 -13.94 13.87
C LYS A 306 -4.47 -13.57 15.36
N LYS A 307 -3.32 -13.54 16.04
CA LYS A 307 -3.25 -13.27 17.48
C LYS A 307 -3.78 -11.89 17.90
N TRP A 308 -3.85 -10.92 16.97
CA TRP A 308 -4.39 -9.59 17.24
C TRP A 308 -5.86 -9.42 16.86
N LEU A 309 -6.48 -10.40 16.18
CA LEU A 309 -7.89 -10.32 15.82
C LEU A 309 -8.82 -10.05 17.00
N PRO A 310 -8.64 -10.65 18.20
CA PRO A 310 -9.48 -10.34 19.36
C PRO A 310 -9.41 -8.88 19.83
N GLN A 311 -8.39 -8.12 19.42
CA GLN A 311 -8.27 -6.70 19.74
C GLN A 311 -9.03 -5.80 18.77
N VAL A 312 -9.35 -6.29 17.57
CA VAL A 312 -10.03 -5.50 16.51
C VAL A 312 -11.41 -6.03 16.11
N LEU A 313 -11.71 -7.30 16.41
CA LEU A 313 -13.01 -7.92 16.23
C LEU A 313 -13.57 -8.33 17.59
N SER A 314 -14.83 -7.98 17.83
CA SER A 314 -15.54 -8.37 19.05
C SER A 314 -15.75 -9.88 19.12
N THR A 315 -15.85 -10.43 20.33
CA THR A 315 -16.13 -11.85 20.56
C THR A 315 -17.34 -12.38 19.77
N PRO A 316 -18.49 -11.67 19.68
CA PRO A 316 -19.59 -12.11 18.82
C PRO A 316 -19.22 -12.21 17.34
N SER A 317 -18.38 -11.31 16.83
CA SER A 317 -17.93 -11.33 15.43
C SER A 317 -17.06 -12.55 15.15
N LEU A 318 -16.12 -12.86 16.05
CA LEU A 318 -15.29 -14.06 15.95
C LEU A 318 -16.13 -15.34 16.05
N LYS A 319 -17.12 -15.39 16.95
CA LYS A 319 -18.07 -16.51 17.04
C LYS A 319 -18.91 -16.67 15.78
N ALA A 320 -19.28 -15.57 15.11
CA ALA A 320 -20.02 -15.64 13.85
C ALA A 320 -19.17 -16.29 12.75
N ILE A 321 -17.89 -15.93 12.64
CA ILE A 321 -16.94 -16.56 11.69
C ILE A 321 -16.82 -18.06 11.99
N GLN A 322 -16.65 -18.43 13.27
CA GLN A 322 -16.61 -19.84 13.68
C GLN A 322 -17.91 -20.58 13.36
N GLY A 323 -19.07 -19.97 13.63
CA GLY A 323 -20.37 -20.55 13.33
C GLY A 323 -20.56 -20.84 11.84
N ILE A 324 -20.11 -19.92 10.98
CA ILE A 324 -20.10 -20.14 9.52
C ILE A 324 -19.19 -21.31 9.16
N LYS A 325 -17.95 -21.32 9.66
CA LYS A 325 -17.00 -22.42 9.41
C LYS A 325 -17.60 -23.77 9.79
N ASN A 326 -18.14 -23.89 11.00
CA ASN A 326 -18.73 -25.13 11.49
C ASN A 326 -19.95 -25.57 10.68
N ALA A 327 -20.75 -24.60 10.17
CA ALA A 327 -21.93 -24.90 9.37
C ALA A 327 -21.56 -25.43 7.98
N ILE A 328 -20.52 -24.89 7.35
CA ILE A 328 -20.21 -25.20 5.94
C ILE A 328 -19.07 -26.20 5.74
N ASP A 329 -18.21 -26.36 6.74
CA ASP A 329 -17.09 -27.31 6.79
C ASP A 329 -16.94 -27.90 8.21
N PRO A 330 -17.89 -28.75 8.65
CA PRO A 330 -17.94 -29.28 10.02
C PRO A 330 -16.78 -30.24 10.36
N THR A 331 -16.13 -30.83 9.36
CA THR A 331 -15.01 -31.77 9.54
C THR A 331 -13.65 -31.12 9.26
N ASN A 332 -13.62 -29.80 9.10
CA ASN A 332 -12.42 -29.02 8.84
C ASN A 332 -11.57 -29.54 7.67
N VAL A 333 -12.20 -29.84 6.52
CA VAL A 333 -11.49 -30.20 5.29
C VAL A 333 -10.54 -29.07 4.85
N PHE A 334 -11.00 -27.82 4.98
CA PHE A 334 -10.21 -26.62 4.69
C PHE A 334 -9.48 -26.14 5.97
N SER A 335 -8.47 -26.90 6.38
CA SER A 335 -7.72 -26.76 7.65
C SER A 335 -6.55 -25.78 7.60
N THR A 336 -6.71 -24.64 6.90
CA THR A 336 -5.62 -23.64 6.76
C THR A 336 -5.22 -23.01 8.09
N ASN A 337 -6.12 -23.03 9.09
CA ASN A 337 -6.01 -22.37 10.39
C ASN A 337 -5.72 -20.85 10.27
N ASN A 338 -6.12 -20.26 9.14
CA ASN A 338 -6.11 -18.81 8.94
C ASN A 338 -7.31 -18.20 9.67
N ILE A 339 -7.15 -17.01 10.26
CA ILE A 339 -8.20 -16.20 10.93
C ILE A 339 -8.72 -16.80 12.24
N ILE A 340 -9.14 -18.06 12.27
CA ILE A 340 -9.63 -18.77 13.46
C ILE A 340 -8.89 -20.10 13.62
N ASP A 341 -8.88 -20.61 14.84
CA ASP A 341 -8.44 -21.99 15.14
C ASP A 341 -9.64 -22.92 14.99
N THR A 342 -9.46 -24.04 14.27
CA THR A 342 -10.55 -24.93 13.81
C THR A 342 -10.31 -26.38 14.14
#